data_AF-A0A955F7J4-F1
#
_entry.id   AF-A0A955F7J4-F1
#
_cell.length_a   1.000
_cell.length_b   1.000
_cell.length_c   1.000
_cell.angle_alpha   90.00
_cell.angle_beta   90.00
_cell.angle_gamma   90.00
#
_symmetry.space_group_name_H-M   'P 1'
#
loop_
_entity.id
_entity.type
_entity.pdbx_description
1 polymer ?
#
loop_
_entity_poly.entity_id
_entity_poly.type
_entity_poly.pdbx_seq_one_letter_code
_entity_poly.pdbx_strand_id
1 'polypeptide(L)'
;AWVLTVVGALLQAFVLAHVTYLSSSFFTDYSWMGAALSSAFWMWLGFQLSMILTHDSFEQRPVALTVLTAGNQLATLLAMGLVIGSLGL
;
A
#
# COMPACT_ATOMS: atom_id res chain seq x y z
N ALA A 1 17.43 12.96 2.45
CA ALA A 1 16.86 11.61 2.63
C ALA A 1 15.47 11.67 3.29
N TRP A 2 15.36 12.15 4.53
CA TRP A 2 14.10 12.16 5.31
C TRP A 2 12.93 12.93 4.69
N VAL A 3 13.21 14.05 4.01
CA VAL A 3 12.15 14.82 3.33
C VAL A 3 11.53 14.00 2.19
N LEU A 4 12.34 13.31 1.40
CA LEU A 4 11.86 12.46 0.29
C LEU A 4 11.03 11.28 0.79
N THR A 5 11.40 10.68 1.93
CA THR A 5 10.63 9.57 2.52
C THR A 5 9.27 10.04 3.06
N VAL A 6 9.21 11.23 3.66
CA VAL A 6 7.93 11.81 4.13
C VAL A 6 7.03 12.17 2.96
N VAL A 7 7.58 12.81 1.92
CA VAL A 7 6.82 13.14 0.71
C VAL A 7 6.31 11.87 0.03
N GLY A 8 7.14 10.83 -0.09
CA GLY A 8 6.74 9.53 -0.63
C GLY A 8 5.59 8.89 0.16
N ALA A 9 5.67 8.91 1.49
CA ALA A 9 4.62 8.39 2.36
C ALA A 9 3.30 9.17 2.23
N LEU A 10 3.36 10.50 2.13
CA LEU A 10 2.18 11.35 1.92
C LEU A 10 1.53 11.08 0.56
N LEU A 11 2.33 10.92 -0.50
CA LEU A 11 1.82 10.57 -1.82
C LEU A 11 1.15 9.21 -1.82
N GLN A 12 1.75 8.20 -1.19
CA GLN A 12 1.16 6.87 -1.05
C GLN A 12 -0.18 6.93 -0.29
N ALA A 13 -0.23 7.65 0.82
CA ALA A 13 -1.45 7.84 1.60
C ALA A 13 -2.54 8.57 0.81
N PHE A 14 -2.19 9.60 0.04
CA PHE A 14 -3.13 10.33 -0.82
C PHE A 14 -3.73 9.43 -1.91
N VAL A 15 -2.90 8.68 -2.63
CA VAL A 15 -3.38 7.74 -3.66
C VAL A 15 -4.25 6.66 -3.02
N LEU A 16 -3.84 6.10 -1.88
CA LEU A 16 -4.61 5.09 -1.16
C LEU A 16 -5.99 5.60 -0.73
N ALA A 17 -6.07 6.83 -0.22
CA ALA A 17 -7.35 7.46 0.13
C ALA A 17 -8.26 7.63 -1.10
N HIS A 18 -7.68 8.04 -2.23
CA HIS A 18 -8.43 8.21 -3.49
C HIS A 18 -8.98 6.88 -4.01
N VAL A 19 -8.17 5.82 -3.99
CA VAL A 19 -8.59 4.46 -4.38
C VAL A 19 -9.63 3.90 -3.42
N THR A 20 -9.49 4.16 -2.12
CA THR A 20 -10.47 3.75 -1.10
C THR A 20 -11.84 4.39 -1.36
N TYR A 21 -11.87 5.70 -1.64
CA TYR A 21 -13.10 6.41 -1.99
C TYR A 21 -13.74 5.82 -3.27
N LEU A 22 -12.93 5.55 -4.29
CA LEU A 22 -13.42 4.88 -5.51
C LEU A 22 -14.01 3.50 -5.16
N SER A 23 -13.29 2.68 -4.39
CA SER A 23 -13.73 1.34 -4.03
C SER A 23 -15.02 1.37 -3.22
N SER A 24 -15.20 2.34 -2.31
CA SER A 24 -16.44 2.48 -1.55
C SER A 24 -17.65 2.88 -2.40
N SER A 25 -17.44 3.64 -3.47
CA SER A 25 -18.53 4.09 -4.35
C SER A 25 -18.95 3.03 -5.35
N PHE A 26 -18.04 2.15 -5.78
CA PHE A 26 -18.36 1.02 -6.67
C PHE A 26 -18.83 -0.24 -5.94
N PHE A 27 -18.36 -0.47 -4.71
CA PHE A 27 -18.72 -1.63 -3.91
C PHE A 27 -19.59 -1.23 -2.71
N THR A 28 -20.90 -1.05 -2.97
CA THR A 28 -21.91 -0.62 -1.99
C THR A 28 -22.00 -1.50 -0.74
N ASP A 29 -21.59 -2.77 -0.82
CA ASP A 29 -21.64 -3.74 0.29
C ASP A 29 -20.38 -3.74 1.19
N TYR A 30 -19.30 -3.06 0.78
CA TYR A 30 -18.08 -3.02 1.59
C TYR A 30 -18.17 -1.91 2.64
N SER A 31 -17.90 -2.28 3.90
CA SER A 31 -17.62 -1.27 4.92
C SER A 31 -16.43 -0.42 4.50
N TRP A 32 -16.44 0.87 4.83
CA TRP A 32 -15.35 1.80 4.49
C TRP A 32 -13.96 1.27 4.89
N MET A 33 -13.90 0.58 6.04
CA MET A 33 -12.69 -0.09 6.52
C MET A 33 -12.27 -1.28 5.64
N GLY A 34 -13.23 -2.08 5.16
CA GLY A 34 -12.97 -3.18 4.23
C GLY A 34 -12.46 -2.68 2.87
N ALA A 35 -13.01 -1.57 2.36
CA ALA A 35 -12.56 -0.92 1.14
C ALA A 35 -11.13 -0.36 1.26
N ALA A 36 -10.77 0.21 2.42
CA ALA A 36 -9.44 0.74 2.67
C ALA A 36 -8.37 -0.36 2.73
N LEU A 37 -8.66 -1.45 3.45
CA LEU A 37 -7.77 -2.60 3.58
C LEU A 37 -7.58 -3.36 2.25
N SER A 38 -8.65 -3.58 1.50
CA SER A 38 -8.57 -4.24 0.19
C SER A 38 -7.78 -3.40 -0.80
N SER A 39 -8.02 -2.08 -0.85
CA SER A 39 -7.28 -1.15 -1.70
C SER A 39 -5.78 -1.14 -1.35
N ALA A 40 -5.44 -1.11 -0.06
CA ALA A 40 -4.05 -1.17 0.39
C ALA A 40 -3.36 -2.46 -0.04
N PHE A 41 -4.04 -3.60 0.08
CA PHE A 41 -3.52 -4.90 -0.35
C PHE A 41 -3.28 -4.95 -1.86
N TRP A 42 -4.24 -4.48 -2.67
CA TRP A 42 -4.11 -4.48 -4.13
C TRP A 42 -3.03 -3.52 -4.62
N MET A 43 -2.91 -2.35 -4.00
CA MET A 43 -1.83 -1.41 -4.32
C MET A 43 -0.46 -1.99 -3.98
N TRP A 44 -0.35 -2.68 -2.85
CA TRP A 44 0.89 -3.39 -2.49
C TRP A 44 1.22 -4.47 -3.51
N LEU A 45 0.27 -5.37 -3.80
CA LEU A 45 0.51 -6.53 -4.68
C LEU A 45 0.84 -6.09 -6.10
N GLY A 46 0.07 -5.14 -6.65
CA GLY A 46 0.22 -4.70 -8.04
C GLY A 46 1.44 -3.82 -8.27
N PHE A 47 1.65 -2.80 -7.43
CA PHE A 47 2.66 -1.78 -7.68
C PHE A 47 3.96 -2.05 -6.92
N GLN A 48 3.88 -2.19 -5.59
CA GLN A 48 5.08 -2.27 -4.75
C GLN A 48 5.79 -3.61 -4.89
N LEU A 49 5.06 -4.72 -4.76
CA LEU A 49 5.64 -6.06 -4.84
C LEU A 49 6.24 -6.31 -6.22
N SER A 50 5.54 -5.96 -7.30
CA SER A 50 6.04 -6.09 -8.68
C SER A 50 7.32 -5.29 -8.92
N MET A 51 7.40 -4.06 -8.40
CA MET A 51 8.62 -3.24 -8.50
C MET A 51 9.77 -3.85 -7.71
N ILE A 52 9.53 -4.26 -6.46
CA ILE A 52 10.55 -4.90 -5.62
C ILE A 52 11.08 -6.17 -6.30
N LEU A 53 10.19 -7.04 -6.80
CA LEU A 53 10.58 -8.27 -7.48
C LEU A 53 11.45 -8.00 -8.70
N THR A 54 11.08 -7.01 -9.51
CA THR A 54 11.84 -6.65 -10.71
C THR A 54 13.22 -6.12 -10.33
N HIS A 55 13.29 -5.16 -9.40
CA HIS A 55 14.54 -4.55 -8.94
C HIS A 55 15.48 -5.59 -8.30
N ASP A 56 14.96 -6.40 -7.39
CA ASP A 56 15.75 -7.42 -6.68
C ASP A 56 16.19 -8.57 -7.61
N SER A 57 15.43 -8.85 -8.67
CA SER A 57 15.84 -9.82 -9.69
C SER A 57 17.06 -9.36 -10.50
N PHE A 58 17.15 -8.05 -10.79
CA PHE A 58 18.33 -7.48 -11.45
C PHE A 58 19.54 -7.39 -10.51
N GLU A 59 19.30 -7.06 -9.24
CA GLU A 59 20.36 -6.95 -8.24
C GLU A 59 20.80 -8.30 -7.63
N GLN A 60 20.17 -9.42 -8.04
CA GLN A 60 20.44 -10.78 -7.54
C GLN A 60 20.50 -10.85 -6.01
N ARG A 61 19.59 -10.12 -5.34
CA ARG A 61 19.55 -10.05 -3.88
C ARG A 61 19.09 -11.37 -3.27
N PRO A 62 19.50 -11.67 -2.01
CA PRO A 62 18.98 -12.81 -1.28
C PRO A 62 17.45 -12.70 -1.16
N VAL A 63 16.73 -13.75 -1.57
CA VAL A 63 15.26 -13.79 -1.56
C VAL A 63 14.67 -13.49 -0.17
N ALA A 64 15.38 -13.86 0.90
CA ALA A 64 14.97 -13.54 2.27
C ALA A 64 14.86 -12.02 2.52
N LEU A 65 15.76 -11.20 1.94
CA LEU A 65 15.70 -9.74 2.06
C LEU A 65 14.54 -9.15 1.25
N THR A 66 14.28 -9.71 0.07
CA THR A 66 13.16 -9.31 -0.80
C THR A 66 11.83 -9.51 -0.10
N VAL A 67 11.62 -10.70 0.49
CA VAL A 67 10.40 -11.02 1.24
C VAL A 67 10.25 -10.12 2.47
N LEU A 68 11.34 -9.87 3.21
CA LEU A 68 11.30 -8.99 4.39
C LEU A 68 10.94 -7.55 4.00
N THR A 69 11.52 -7.04 2.91
CA THR A 69 11.25 -5.68 2.40
C THR A 69 9.81 -5.56 1.90
N ALA A 70 9.35 -6.53 1.11
CA ALA A 70 7.98 -6.57 0.62
C ALA A 70 6.96 -6.70 1.77
N GLY A 71 7.24 -7.53 2.76
CA GLY A 71 6.40 -7.69 3.95
C GLY A 71 6.34 -6.43 4.81
N ASN A 72 7.45 -5.71 4.97
CA ASN A 72 7.45 -4.42 5.67
C ASN A 72 6.59 -3.37 4.94
N GLN A 73 6.72 -3.29 3.61
CA GLN A 73 5.89 -2.37 2.82
C GLN A 73 4.41 -2.73 2.87
N LEU A 74 4.07 -4.03 2.88
CA LEU A 74 2.70 -4.49 3.08
C LEU A 74 2.17 -3.99 4.43
N ALA A 75 2.90 -4.24 5.51
CA ALA A 75 2.50 -3.81 6.85
C ALA A 75 2.30 -2.29 6.93
N THR A 76 3.18 -1.51 6.28
CA THR A 76 3.08 -0.05 6.22
C THR A 76 1.82 0.40 5.48
N LEU A 77 1.53 -0.18 4.31
CA LEU A 77 0.33 0.17 3.53
C LEU A 77 -0.96 -0.25 4.23
N LEU A 78 -0.97 -1.41 4.89
CA LEU A 78 -2.11 -1.84 5.70
C LEU A 78 -2.32 -0.92 6.91
N ALA A 79 -1.25 -0.48 7.57
CA ALA A 79 -1.35 0.50 8.65
C ALA A 79 -1.91 1.84 8.16
N MET A 80 -1.46 2.33 7.00
CA MET A 80 -2.05 3.51 6.36
C MET A 80 -3.54 3.30 6.03
N GLY A 81 -3.89 2.15 5.46
CA GLY A 81 -5.27 1.77 5.16
C GLY A 81 -6.15 1.71 6.41
N LEU A 82 -5.63 1.22 7.53
CA LEU A 82 -6.33 1.23 8.82
C LEU A 82 -6.58 2.65 9.33
N VAL A 83 -5.61 3.55 9.22
CA VAL A 83 -5.78 4.96 9.61
C VAL A 83 -6.81 5.65 8.70
N ILE A 84 -6.75 5.43 7.40
CA ILE A 84 -7.71 6.01 6.44
C ILE A 84 -9.11 5.43 6.65
N GLY A 85 -9.20 4.12 6.91
CA GLY A 85 -10.45 3.42 7.20
C GLY A 85 -11.08 3.85 8.52
N SER A 86 -10.28 4.19 9.54
CA SER A 86 -10.80 4.68 10.83
C SER A 86 -11.25 6.14 10.79
N LEU A 87 -10.74 6.93 9.83
CA LEU A 87 -11.19 8.31 9.61
C LEU A 87 -12.64 8.40 9.09
N GLY A 88 -13.20 7.32 8.54
CA GLY A 88 -14.64 7.19 8.26
C GLY A 88 -15.24 8.30 7.39
N LEU A 89 -14.47 8.80 6.42
CA LEU A 89 -14.89 9.84 5.48
C LEU A 89 -15.87 9.32 4.42
#